data_AF-A0A0C3FK83-F1
#
_entry.id   AF-A0A0C3FK83-F1
#
_cell.length_a   1.000
_cell.length_b   1.000
_cell.length_c   1.000
_cell.angle_alpha   90.00
_cell.angle_beta   90.00
_cell.angle_gamma   90.00
#
_symmetry.space_group_name_H-M   'P 1'
#
loop_
_entity.id
_entity.type
_entity.pdbx_description
1 polymer ?
#
loop_
_entity_poly.entity_id
_entity_poly.type
_entity_poly.pdbx_seq_one_letter_code
_entity_poly.pdbx_strand_id
1 'polypeptide(L)'
;MSGPKEGEDILAEEALVFNPSLWIGCQKKYKDVPLHVSNALTQLRQIPEAILSLLPQREVPILDFIRLELPRQSAELVMVKIDKCFSPEAPQMDIQAFLRQSIPPKSFLTIVENSFGQAWFDGKVSLSFWVPTYWQRMDNIIKAQKHWQGARAWLRKESTKADLPSRLLSECELFASIGWNVPLVKAVAKDPGMTTGTLAQFLSNQ
;
A
#
# COMPACT_ATOMS: atom_id res chain seq x y z
N MET A 1 37.64 -31.12 -40.44
CA MET A 1 37.87 -30.33 -39.22
C MET A 1 36.77 -29.29 -39.16
N SER A 2 35.65 -29.64 -38.50
CA SER A 2 34.52 -28.73 -38.28
C SER A 2 34.81 -27.91 -37.04
N GLY A 3 35.02 -26.60 -37.22
CA GLY A 3 35.13 -25.66 -36.11
C GLY A 3 33.77 -25.39 -35.47
N PRO A 4 33.70 -25.16 -34.16
CA PRO A 4 32.44 -24.82 -33.49
C PRO A 4 31.98 -23.43 -33.96
N LYS A 5 30.74 -23.35 -34.46
CA LYS A 5 30.01 -22.09 -34.61
C LYS A 5 29.49 -21.67 -33.23
N GLU A 6 30.40 -21.26 -32.37
CA GLU A 6 30.08 -20.43 -31.21
C GLU A 6 30.11 -18.99 -31.69
N GLY A 7 28.95 -18.51 -32.13
CA GLY A 7 28.75 -17.13 -32.57
C GLY A 7 27.50 -16.61 -31.91
N GLU A 8 27.69 -16.09 -30.69
CA GLU A 8 27.00 -14.91 -30.17
C GLU A 8 25.56 -14.70 -30.65
N ASP A 9 24.63 -15.46 -30.06
CA ASP A 9 23.28 -14.93 -29.82
C ASP A 9 23.23 -14.43 -28.36
N ILE A 10 24.25 -13.65 -27.97
CA ILE A 10 24.11 -12.63 -26.93
C ILE A 10 23.31 -11.53 -27.62
N LEU A 11 22.03 -11.80 -27.90
CA LEU A 11 21.07 -10.77 -28.20
C LEU A 11 21.12 -9.88 -26.98
N ALA A 12 21.78 -8.74 -27.19
CA ALA A 12 21.93 -7.71 -26.21
C ALA A 12 20.57 -7.57 -25.53
N GLU A 13 20.57 -7.90 -24.25
CA GLU A 13 19.57 -7.50 -23.28
C GLU A 13 19.73 -5.97 -23.13
N GLU A 14 19.69 -5.24 -24.26
CA GLU A 14 19.48 -3.82 -24.32
C GLU A 14 18.22 -3.62 -23.51
N ALA A 15 18.41 -3.06 -22.31
CA ALA A 15 17.35 -2.74 -21.39
C ALA A 15 16.31 -1.97 -22.20
N LEU A 16 15.25 -2.66 -22.63
CA LEU A 16 14.27 -2.13 -23.55
C LEU A 16 13.61 -0.96 -22.83
N VAL A 17 14.09 0.26 -23.08
CA VAL A 17 13.54 1.45 -22.45
C VAL A 17 12.12 1.60 -22.96
N PHE A 18 11.17 1.81 -22.05
CA PHE A 18 9.80 2.05 -22.43
C PHE A 18 9.72 3.29 -23.34
N ASN A 19 9.23 3.10 -24.58
CA ASN A 19 9.01 4.19 -25.54
C ASN A 19 7.51 4.56 -25.58
N PRO A 20 7.10 5.68 -24.95
CA PRO A 20 5.69 6.06 -24.86
C PRO A 20 4.99 6.15 -26.22
N SER A 21 5.68 6.64 -27.27
CA SER A 21 5.12 6.85 -28.60
C SER A 21 4.69 5.57 -29.31
N LEU A 22 5.17 4.40 -28.86
CA LEU A 22 4.78 3.10 -29.40
C LEU A 22 3.58 2.49 -28.65
N TRP A 23 3.26 2.98 -27.46
CA TRP A 23 2.31 2.33 -26.55
C TRP A 23 1.12 3.20 -26.20
N ILE A 24 1.35 4.47 -25.91
CA ILE A 24 0.35 5.42 -25.43
C ILE A 24 -0.36 6.07 -26.62
N GLY A 25 -1.70 6.02 -26.63
CA GLY A 25 -2.54 6.55 -27.70
C GLY A 25 -2.57 5.68 -28.97
N CYS A 26 -1.88 4.54 -28.98
CA CYS A 26 -1.76 3.67 -30.16
C CYS A 26 -2.88 2.63 -30.28
N GLN A 27 -4.00 2.80 -29.55
CA GLN A 27 -5.14 1.87 -29.51
C GLN A 27 -4.77 0.43 -29.13
N LYS A 28 -3.63 0.24 -28.43
CA LYS A 28 -3.20 -1.06 -27.94
C LYS A 28 -4.06 -1.50 -26.74
N LYS A 29 -4.15 -2.81 -26.54
CA LYS A 29 -4.76 -3.38 -25.33
C LYS A 29 -3.71 -3.65 -24.27
N TYR A 30 -4.00 -3.27 -23.03
CA TYR A 30 -3.16 -3.61 -21.88
C TYR A 30 -3.45 -5.05 -21.45
N LYS A 31 -2.80 -6.01 -22.11
CA LYS A 31 -2.87 -7.44 -21.80
C LYS A 31 -1.55 -8.10 -22.15
N ASP A 32 -1.00 -8.90 -21.24
CA ASP A 32 0.24 -9.67 -21.44
C ASP A 32 1.39 -8.79 -21.99
N VAL A 33 1.56 -7.60 -21.42
CA VAL A 33 2.52 -6.60 -21.90
C VAL A 33 3.97 -7.00 -21.59
N PRO A 34 4.95 -6.59 -22.41
CA PRO A 34 6.36 -6.82 -22.14
C PRO A 34 6.82 -6.27 -20.79
N LEU A 35 7.87 -6.87 -20.21
CA LEU A 35 8.38 -6.53 -18.88
C LEU A 35 8.70 -5.03 -18.73
N HIS A 36 9.32 -4.40 -19.72
CA HIS A 36 9.66 -2.97 -19.65
C HIS A 36 8.43 -2.06 -19.55
N VAL A 37 7.31 -2.44 -20.18
CA VAL A 37 6.04 -1.72 -20.07
C VAL A 37 5.46 -1.87 -18.67
N SER A 38 5.49 -3.09 -18.11
CA SER A 38 5.07 -3.36 -16.73
C SER A 38 5.92 -2.59 -15.70
N ASN A 39 7.23 -2.51 -15.93
CA ASN A 39 8.15 -1.75 -15.08
C ASN A 39 7.86 -0.25 -15.14
N ALA A 40 7.63 0.30 -16.33
CA ALA A 40 7.25 1.71 -16.49
C ALA A 40 5.92 2.01 -15.78
N LEU A 41 4.93 1.12 -15.88
CA LEU A 41 3.69 1.26 -15.13
C LEU A 41 3.93 1.24 -13.62
N THR A 42 4.77 0.32 -13.14
CA THR A 42 5.10 0.21 -11.72
C THR A 42 5.76 1.49 -11.20
N GLN A 43 6.65 2.10 -11.97
CA GLN A 43 7.29 3.38 -11.64
C GLN A 43 6.27 4.51 -11.55
N LEU A 44 5.34 4.62 -12.50
CA LEU A 44 4.29 5.64 -12.49
C LEU A 44 3.41 5.58 -11.22
N ARG A 45 3.30 4.39 -10.63
CA ARG A 45 2.46 4.12 -9.44
C ARG A 45 3.18 4.34 -8.12
N GLN A 46 4.47 4.67 -8.17
CA GLN A 46 5.24 4.98 -6.98
C GLN A 46 4.70 6.27 -6.35
N ILE A 47 4.37 6.18 -5.06
CA ILE A 47 3.98 7.35 -4.27
C ILE A 47 5.20 8.27 -4.16
N PRO A 48 5.07 9.56 -4.51
CA PRO A 48 6.15 10.52 -4.35
C PRO A 48 6.66 10.54 -2.90
N GLU A 49 7.96 10.72 -2.71
CA GLU A 49 8.59 10.68 -1.39
C GLU A 49 7.95 11.67 -0.39
N ALA A 50 7.64 12.88 -0.86
CA ALA A 50 6.96 13.91 -0.06
C ALA A 50 5.55 13.49 0.42
N ILE A 51 4.90 12.55 -0.27
CA ILE A 51 3.61 11.99 0.13
C ILE A 51 3.81 10.73 0.98
N LEU A 52 4.85 9.95 0.72
CA LEU A 52 5.21 8.79 1.55
C LEU A 52 5.51 9.20 2.99
N SER A 53 6.18 10.33 3.19
CA SER A 53 6.48 10.87 4.53
C SER A 53 5.22 11.25 5.33
N LEU A 54 4.06 11.33 4.69
CA LEU A 54 2.77 11.62 5.34
C LEU A 54 2.07 10.36 5.85
N LEU A 55 2.52 9.17 5.44
CA LEU A 55 2.03 7.92 6.00
C LEU A 55 2.65 7.70 7.39
N PRO A 56 1.88 7.17 8.37
CA PRO A 56 2.44 6.75 9.65
C PRO A 56 3.62 5.79 9.46
N GLN A 57 4.80 6.18 9.97
CA GLN A 57 6.00 5.34 9.94
C GLN A 57 5.80 4.08 10.78
N ARG A 58 6.38 2.95 10.36
CA ARG A 58 6.16 1.64 11.01
C ARG A 58 6.72 1.58 12.43
N GLU A 59 7.70 2.44 12.68
CA GLU A 59 8.46 2.59 13.91
C GLU A 59 7.72 3.44 14.95
N VAL A 60 6.62 4.11 14.58
CA VAL A 60 5.78 4.86 15.53
C VAL A 60 5.28 3.90 16.62
N PRO A 61 5.50 4.22 17.91
CA PRO A 61 5.03 3.39 19.01
C PRO A 61 3.55 3.08 18.91
N ILE A 62 3.16 1.85 19.26
CA ILE A 62 1.76 1.40 19.17
C ILE A 62 0.80 2.38 19.88
N LEU A 63 1.17 2.86 21.08
CA LEU A 63 0.32 3.78 21.84
C LEU A 63 0.10 5.13 21.15
N ASP A 64 1.09 5.62 20.42
CA ASP A 64 0.98 6.85 19.66
C ASP A 64 0.23 6.60 18.35
N PHE A 65 0.53 5.48 17.68
CA PHE A 65 -0.12 5.06 16.45
C PHE A 65 -1.64 4.94 16.58
N ILE A 66 -2.14 4.32 17.66
CA ILE A 66 -3.60 4.18 17.89
C ILE A 66 -4.31 5.51 18.20
N ARG A 67 -3.55 6.56 18.54
CA ARG A 67 -4.08 7.90 18.81
C ARG A 67 -4.06 8.80 17.58
N LEU A 68 -3.38 8.40 16.51
CA LEU A 68 -3.34 9.16 15.26
C LEU A 68 -4.75 9.29 14.66
N GLU A 69 -5.09 10.51 14.24
CA GLU A 69 -6.28 10.75 13.44
C GLU A 69 -6.01 10.31 11.99
N LEU A 70 -6.57 9.16 11.61
CA LEU A 70 -6.49 8.65 10.25
C LEU A 70 -7.72 9.07 9.44
N PRO A 71 -7.60 9.24 8.11
CA PRO A 71 -8.75 9.55 7.27
C PRO A 71 -9.80 8.44 7.36
N ARG A 72 -11.07 8.83 7.30
CA ARG A 72 -12.18 7.89 7.38
C ARG A 72 -12.30 7.11 6.07
N GLN A 73 -12.66 5.83 6.16
CA GLN A 73 -13.12 5.09 4.99
C GLN A 73 -14.55 5.52 4.67
N SER A 74 -14.78 5.93 3.43
CA SER A 74 -16.12 6.26 2.96
C SER A 74 -16.99 4.99 2.92
N ALA A 75 -18.19 5.09 3.48
CA ALA A 75 -19.23 4.07 3.35
C ALA A 75 -20.14 4.32 2.14
N GLU A 76 -19.94 5.43 1.43
CA GLU A 76 -20.80 5.84 0.33
C GLU A 76 -20.59 4.92 -0.88
N LEU A 77 -21.70 4.56 -1.53
CA LEU A 77 -21.68 3.88 -2.81
C LEU A 77 -21.15 4.85 -3.87
N VAL A 78 -19.91 4.64 -4.29
CA VAL A 78 -19.28 5.43 -5.35
C VAL A 78 -19.88 5.01 -6.69
N MET A 79 -20.87 5.76 -7.17
CA MET A 79 -21.48 5.59 -8.51
C MET A 79 -20.71 6.33 -9.62
N VAL A 80 -19.41 6.58 -9.42
CA VAL A 80 -18.59 7.28 -10.41
C VAL A 80 -18.28 6.32 -11.55
N LYS A 81 -18.62 6.72 -12.78
CA LYS A 81 -18.24 5.96 -13.96
C LYS A 81 -16.71 5.99 -14.11
N ILE A 82 -16.10 4.82 -14.31
CA ILE A 82 -14.65 4.65 -14.29
C ILE A 82 -13.91 5.48 -15.33
N ASP A 83 -14.54 5.72 -16.47
CA ASP A 83 -14.05 6.58 -17.55
C ASP A 83 -13.87 8.04 -17.12
N LYS A 84 -14.56 8.49 -16.07
CA LYS A 84 -14.43 9.83 -15.49
C LYS A 84 -13.31 9.95 -14.46
N CYS A 85 -12.77 8.83 -13.98
CA CYS A 85 -11.61 8.84 -13.09
C CYS A 85 -10.30 9.15 -13.84
N PHE A 86 -10.33 9.09 -15.17
CA PHE A 86 -9.18 9.29 -16.04
C PHE A 86 -9.53 10.28 -17.16
N SER A 87 -8.74 11.32 -17.30
CA SER A 87 -8.85 12.40 -18.27
C SER A 87 -7.48 12.62 -18.92
N PRO A 88 -7.43 13.14 -20.15
CA PRO A 88 -6.17 13.45 -20.83
C PRO A 88 -5.44 14.65 -20.22
N GLU A 89 -6.09 15.42 -19.34
CA GLU A 89 -5.51 16.60 -18.72
C GLU A 89 -4.68 16.23 -17.48
N ALA A 90 -3.57 16.94 -17.29
CA ALA A 90 -2.71 16.77 -16.12
C ALA A 90 -3.53 16.97 -14.83
N PRO A 91 -3.33 16.14 -13.81
CA PRO A 91 -4.09 16.24 -12.57
C PRO A 91 -3.78 17.57 -11.87
N GLN A 92 -4.80 18.43 -11.74
CA GLN A 92 -4.75 19.59 -10.86
C GLN A 92 -5.13 19.14 -9.46
N MET A 93 -4.14 18.66 -8.70
CA MET A 93 -4.36 18.14 -7.36
C MET A 93 -3.76 19.08 -6.30
N ASP A 94 -4.63 19.66 -5.48
CA ASP A 94 -4.20 20.23 -4.20
C ASP A 94 -3.96 19.08 -3.21
N ILE A 95 -2.69 18.89 -2.83
CA ILE A 95 -2.27 17.85 -1.90
C ILE A 95 -2.96 18.01 -0.54
N GLN A 96 -3.16 19.23 -0.04
CA GLN A 96 -3.79 19.43 1.26
C GLN A 96 -5.28 19.07 1.23
N ALA A 97 -5.97 19.44 0.16
CA ALA A 97 -7.34 19.01 -0.06
C ALA A 97 -7.44 17.48 -0.20
N PHE A 98 -6.51 16.86 -0.94
CA PHE A 98 -6.45 15.41 -1.14
C PHE A 98 -6.31 14.65 0.18
N LEU A 99 -5.41 15.07 1.08
CA LEU A 99 -5.16 14.38 2.36
C LEU A 99 -6.36 14.40 3.31
N ARG A 100 -7.27 15.38 3.14
CA ARG A 100 -8.50 15.49 3.93
C ARG A 100 -9.64 14.61 3.40
N GLN A 101 -9.49 14.05 2.20
CA GLN A 101 -10.51 13.21 1.60
C GLN A 101 -10.63 11.87 2.34
N SER A 102 -11.85 11.38 2.44
CA SER A 102 -12.11 10.01 2.87
C SER A 102 -11.54 9.01 1.87
N ILE A 103 -11.08 7.87 2.36
CA ILE A 103 -10.60 6.78 1.51
C ILE A 103 -11.80 6.11 0.82
N PRO A 104 -11.76 5.92 -0.51
CA PRO A 104 -12.81 5.20 -1.21
C PRO A 104 -12.96 3.74 -0.72
N PRO A 105 -14.13 3.10 -0.97
CA PRO A 105 -14.31 1.69 -0.70
C PRO A 105 -13.31 0.81 -1.46
N LYS A 106 -12.89 -0.31 -0.85
CA LYS A 106 -11.93 -1.25 -1.46
C LYS A 106 -12.38 -1.76 -2.84
N SER A 107 -13.67 -2.00 -3.03
CA SER A 107 -14.24 -2.43 -4.32
C SER A 107 -14.00 -1.41 -5.43
N PHE A 108 -14.17 -0.11 -5.12
CA PHE A 108 -13.87 0.97 -6.06
C PHE A 108 -12.37 1.04 -6.37
N LEU A 109 -11.51 0.94 -5.37
CA LEU A 109 -10.05 0.91 -5.57
C LEU A 109 -9.63 -0.24 -6.49
N THR A 110 -10.21 -1.43 -6.36
CA THR A 110 -9.96 -2.57 -7.25
C THR A 110 -10.40 -2.30 -8.70
N ILE A 111 -11.52 -1.60 -8.90
CA ILE A 111 -11.98 -1.26 -10.26
C ILE A 111 -11.03 -0.24 -10.91
N VAL A 112 -10.60 0.78 -10.16
CA VAL A 112 -9.61 1.77 -10.60
C VAL A 112 -8.29 1.11 -10.95
N GLU A 113 -7.81 0.24 -10.07
CA GLU A 113 -6.63 -0.60 -10.27
C GLU A 113 -6.66 -1.36 -11.60
N ASN A 114 -7.75 -2.10 -11.84
CA ASN A 114 -7.89 -2.97 -13.01
C ASN A 114 -8.05 -2.18 -14.32
N SER A 115 -8.55 -0.95 -14.24
CA SER A 115 -8.76 -0.08 -15.41
C SER A 115 -7.53 0.75 -15.75
N PHE A 116 -6.56 0.79 -14.85
CA PHE A 116 -5.42 1.69 -14.87
C PHE A 116 -4.52 1.49 -16.09
N GLY A 117 -4.08 0.26 -16.35
CA GLY A 117 -3.16 -0.03 -17.46
C GLY A 117 -3.75 0.33 -18.82
N GLN A 118 -5.05 0.06 -19.02
CA GLN A 118 -5.74 0.46 -20.25
C GLN A 118 -5.92 1.98 -20.33
N ALA A 119 -6.32 2.64 -19.25
CA ALA A 119 -6.45 4.10 -19.25
C ALA A 119 -5.13 4.81 -19.58
N TRP A 120 -4.00 4.28 -19.09
CA TRP A 120 -2.67 4.75 -19.44
C TRP A 120 -2.35 4.55 -20.93
N PHE A 121 -2.64 3.38 -21.48
CA PHE A 121 -2.50 3.10 -22.93
C PHE A 121 -3.41 3.99 -23.79
N ASP A 122 -4.57 4.38 -23.27
CA ASP A 122 -5.50 5.30 -23.93
C ASP A 122 -5.04 6.77 -23.84
N GLY A 123 -3.88 7.05 -23.24
CA GLY A 123 -3.32 8.41 -23.14
C GLY A 123 -3.95 9.25 -22.03
N LYS A 124 -4.61 8.63 -21.05
CA LYS A 124 -5.21 9.34 -19.91
C LYS A 124 -4.21 9.45 -18.76
N VAL A 125 -4.26 10.57 -18.04
CA VAL A 125 -3.32 10.93 -16.96
C VAL A 125 -3.99 11.50 -15.69
N SER A 126 -5.30 11.76 -15.69
CA SER A 126 -5.94 12.65 -14.70
C SER A 126 -6.18 12.11 -13.28
N LEU A 127 -5.60 10.98 -12.91
CA LEU A 127 -5.43 10.67 -11.50
C LEU A 127 -3.93 10.47 -11.36
N SER A 128 -3.28 11.28 -10.52
CA SER A 128 -1.87 11.05 -10.25
C SER A 128 -1.72 9.57 -9.90
N PHE A 129 -0.93 8.87 -10.70
CA PHE A 129 -0.97 7.42 -10.83
C PHE A 129 -0.67 6.66 -9.52
N TRP A 130 -0.10 7.36 -8.56
CA TRP A 130 0.17 6.92 -7.21
C TRP A 130 -1.01 7.01 -6.23
N VAL A 131 -2.06 7.77 -6.53
CA VAL A 131 -3.20 8.02 -5.63
C VAL A 131 -3.92 6.74 -5.20
N PRO A 132 -4.26 5.80 -6.11
CA PRO A 132 -4.89 4.56 -5.70
C PRO A 132 -3.97 3.73 -4.79
N THR A 133 -2.66 3.74 -5.08
CA THR A 133 -1.64 3.07 -4.27
C THR A 133 -1.53 3.71 -2.87
N TYR A 134 -1.62 5.03 -2.76
CA TYR A 134 -1.69 5.73 -1.47
C TYR A 134 -2.92 5.30 -0.67
N TRP A 135 -4.10 5.33 -1.28
CA TRP A 135 -5.35 4.93 -0.61
C TRP A 135 -5.33 3.46 -0.16
N GLN A 136 -4.81 2.55 -0.99
CA GLN A 136 -4.63 1.14 -0.61
C GLN A 136 -3.69 0.99 0.60
N ARG A 137 -2.57 1.72 0.63
CA ARG A 137 -1.66 1.71 1.79
C ARG A 137 -2.34 2.25 3.03
N MET A 138 -3.05 3.37 2.93
CA MET A 138 -3.74 3.97 4.08
C MET A 138 -4.88 3.08 4.59
N ASP A 139 -5.63 2.38 3.73
CA ASP A 139 -6.64 1.38 4.13
C ASP A 139 -6.01 0.25 4.98
N ASN A 140 -4.82 -0.24 4.61
CA ASN A 140 -4.10 -1.23 5.40
C ASN A 140 -3.64 -0.66 6.76
N ILE A 141 -3.19 0.59 6.80
CA ILE A 141 -2.80 1.28 8.04
C ILE A 141 -3.99 1.42 8.98
N ILE A 142 -5.16 1.83 8.47
CA ILE A 142 -6.39 1.93 9.27
C ILE A 142 -6.80 0.58 9.84
N LYS A 143 -6.71 -0.50 9.06
CA LYS A 143 -6.99 -1.85 9.55
C LYS A 143 -6.03 -2.26 10.66
N ALA A 144 -4.74 -1.99 10.50
CA ALA A 144 -3.76 -2.24 11.54
C ALA A 144 -4.05 -1.43 12.80
N GLN A 145 -4.46 -0.17 12.68
CA GLN A 145 -4.87 0.67 13.81
C GLN A 145 -6.07 0.06 14.55
N LYS A 146 -7.08 -0.40 13.83
CA LYS A 146 -8.25 -1.10 14.40
C LYS A 146 -7.86 -2.39 15.11
N HIS A 147 -6.97 -3.21 14.52
CA HIS A 147 -6.45 -4.41 15.18
C HIS A 147 -5.73 -4.08 16.49
N TRP A 148 -4.88 -3.06 16.50
CA TRP A 148 -4.20 -2.63 17.73
C TRP A 148 -5.15 -2.09 18.80
N GLN A 149 -6.17 -1.33 18.40
CA GLN A 149 -7.22 -0.88 19.30
C GLN A 149 -7.97 -2.08 19.91
N GLY A 150 -8.31 -3.09 19.10
CA GLY A 150 -8.93 -4.34 19.56
C GLY A 150 -8.04 -5.14 20.50
N ALA A 151 -6.78 -5.37 20.13
CA ALA A 151 -5.80 -6.08 20.95
C ALA A 151 -5.62 -5.42 22.33
N ARG A 152 -5.52 -4.08 22.37
CA ARG A 152 -5.43 -3.32 23.62
C ARG A 152 -6.69 -3.43 24.47
N ALA A 153 -7.87 -3.42 23.84
CA ALA A 153 -9.14 -3.59 24.56
C ALA A 153 -9.25 -5.01 25.16
N TRP A 154 -8.84 -6.03 24.42
CA TRP A 154 -8.79 -7.41 24.89
C TRP A 154 -7.84 -7.58 26.08
N LEU A 155 -6.59 -7.09 25.97
CA LEU A 155 -5.60 -7.16 27.06
C LEU A 155 -6.12 -6.53 28.35
N ARG A 156 -6.72 -5.33 28.25
CA ARG A 156 -7.35 -4.64 29.39
C ARG A 156 -8.51 -5.42 30.01
N LYS A 157 -9.23 -6.22 29.23
CA LYS A 157 -10.30 -7.08 29.74
C LYS A 157 -9.71 -8.28 30.49
N GLU A 158 -8.73 -8.96 29.92
CA GLU A 158 -8.09 -10.13 30.54
C GLU A 158 -7.36 -9.78 31.84
N SER A 159 -6.76 -8.61 31.92
CA SER A 159 -6.11 -8.15 33.15
C SER A 159 -7.03 -7.90 34.32
N THR A 160 -8.34 -7.73 34.07
CA THR A 160 -9.33 -7.60 35.16
C THR A 160 -9.75 -8.96 35.72
N LYS A 161 -9.54 -10.03 34.96
CA LYS A 161 -9.92 -11.39 35.35
C LYS A 161 -8.83 -12.11 36.15
N ALA A 162 -7.58 -11.77 35.90
CA ALA A 162 -6.43 -12.36 36.56
C ALA A 162 -5.77 -11.33 37.47
N ASP A 163 -5.15 -11.77 38.57
CA ASP A 163 -4.37 -10.91 39.48
C ASP A 163 -3.01 -10.55 38.85
N LEU A 164 -3.06 -9.97 37.64
CA LEU A 164 -1.95 -9.57 36.79
C LEU A 164 -1.72 -8.05 36.66
N PRO A 165 -1.99 -7.18 37.65
CA PRO A 165 -1.68 -5.74 37.54
C PRO A 165 -0.24 -5.45 37.10
N SER A 166 0.73 -6.26 37.55
CA SER A 166 2.15 -6.11 37.20
C SER A 166 2.44 -6.39 35.73
N ARG A 167 1.71 -7.32 35.08
CA ARG A 167 1.88 -7.58 33.64
C ARG A 167 1.34 -6.44 32.79
N LEU A 168 0.25 -5.80 33.21
CA LEU A 168 -0.34 -4.68 32.47
C LEU A 168 0.59 -3.45 32.41
N LEU A 169 1.32 -3.18 33.49
CA LEU A 169 2.35 -2.13 33.52
C LEU A 169 3.46 -2.42 32.50
N SER A 170 3.98 -3.65 32.49
CA SER A 170 5.00 -4.07 31.51
C SER A 170 4.49 -4.05 30.06
N GLU A 171 3.21 -4.31 29.83
CA GLU A 171 2.58 -4.22 28.51
C GLU A 171 2.43 -2.77 28.02
N CYS A 172 2.08 -1.85 28.93
CA CYS A 172 2.01 -0.42 28.60
C CYS A 172 3.40 0.13 28.24
N GLU A 173 4.45 -0.31 28.93
CA GLU A 173 5.84 0.01 28.60
C GLU A 173 6.27 -0.58 27.24
N LEU A 174 5.85 -1.81 26.93
CA LEU A 174 6.14 -2.43 25.64
C LEU A 174 5.44 -1.69 24.49
N PHE A 175 4.14 -1.40 24.61
CA PHE A 175 3.40 -0.69 23.56
C PHE A 175 3.85 0.77 23.39
N ALA A 176 4.47 1.35 24.41
CA ALA A 176 5.08 2.67 24.34
C ALA A 176 6.45 2.67 23.65
N SER A 177 7.12 1.52 23.52
CA SER A 177 8.48 1.43 22.99
C SER A 177 8.59 0.71 21.64
N ILE A 178 7.62 -0.13 21.28
CA ILE A 178 7.66 -0.91 20.04
C ILE A 178 6.80 -0.31 18.92
N GLY A 179 7.34 -0.30 17.71
CA GLY A 179 6.64 0.19 16.52
C GLY A 179 5.43 -0.66 16.11
N TRP A 180 4.42 -0.04 15.51
CA TRP A 180 3.15 -0.70 15.19
C TRP A 180 3.21 -1.78 14.10
N ASN A 181 4.25 -1.78 13.25
CA ASN A 181 4.43 -2.83 12.24
C ASN A 181 5.92 -3.12 11.93
N VAL A 182 6.69 -3.33 12.99
CA VAL A 182 8.10 -3.73 12.90
C VAL A 182 8.24 -5.25 12.97
N PRO A 183 9.28 -5.85 12.37
CA PRO A 183 9.58 -7.27 12.55
C PRO A 183 9.77 -7.61 14.03
N LEU A 184 9.16 -8.70 14.48
CA LEU A 184 9.43 -9.22 15.82
C LEU A 184 10.82 -9.88 15.84
N VAL A 185 11.66 -9.51 16.79
CA VAL A 185 13.01 -10.10 16.94
C VAL A 185 12.86 -11.62 17.15
N LYS A 186 13.76 -12.40 16.54
CA LYS A 186 13.76 -13.89 16.48
C LYS A 186 13.54 -14.61 17.83
N ALA A 187 13.77 -13.96 18.97
CA ALA A 187 13.53 -14.55 20.28
C ALA A 187 12.03 -14.78 20.58
N VAL A 188 11.14 -13.99 19.98
CA VAL A 188 9.68 -14.07 20.20
C VAL A 188 8.97 -14.81 19.06
N ALA A 189 9.48 -14.71 17.84
CA ALA A 189 8.87 -15.31 16.66
C ALA A 189 9.69 -16.50 16.14
N LYS A 190 9.09 -17.70 16.14
CA LYS A 190 9.60 -18.87 15.38
C LYS A 190 9.47 -18.66 13.86
N ASP A 191 8.65 -17.70 13.44
CA ASP A 191 8.39 -17.36 12.05
C ASP A 191 9.13 -16.05 11.68
N PRO A 192 10.08 -16.08 10.74
CA PRO A 192 10.83 -14.89 10.30
C PRO A 192 9.96 -13.82 9.62
N GLY A 193 8.70 -14.12 9.28
CA GLY A 193 7.76 -13.18 8.67
C GLY A 193 6.86 -12.43 9.67
N MET A 194 6.93 -12.73 10.97
CA MET A 194 5.98 -12.16 11.94
C MET A 194 6.33 -10.70 12.27
N THR A 195 5.34 -9.81 12.16
CA THR A 195 5.45 -8.41 12.57
C THR A 195 4.60 -8.14 13.80
N THR A 196 4.83 -7.01 14.46
CA THR A 196 3.93 -6.54 15.52
C THR A 196 2.49 -6.38 14.99
N GLY A 197 2.32 -5.98 13.73
CA GLY A 197 1.01 -5.88 13.09
C GLY A 197 0.28 -7.23 12.94
N THR A 198 0.99 -8.32 12.63
CA THR A 198 0.36 -9.66 12.56
C THR A 198 -0.03 -10.18 13.94
N LEU A 199 0.78 -9.87 14.97
CA LEU A 199 0.43 -10.14 16.37
C LEU A 199 -0.86 -9.40 16.76
N ALA A 200 -0.98 -8.12 16.40
CA ALA A 200 -2.17 -7.33 16.70
C ALA A 200 -3.45 -7.96 16.12
N GLN A 201 -3.38 -8.42 14.87
CA GLN A 201 -4.48 -9.09 14.19
C GLN A 201 -4.88 -10.39 14.91
N PHE A 202 -3.90 -11.17 15.37
CA PHE A 202 -4.17 -12.39 16.14
C PHE A 202 -4.86 -12.09 17.47
N LEU A 203 -4.35 -11.11 18.22
CA LEU A 203 -4.89 -10.70 19.51
C LEU A 203 -6.27 -10.05 19.42
N SER A 204 -6.56 -9.31 18.34
CA SER A 204 -7.87 -8.67 18.16
C SER A 204 -9.01 -9.64 17.88
N ASN A 205 -8.70 -10.90 17.55
CA ASN A 205 -9.68 -11.94 17.23
C ASN A 205 -9.97 -12.89 18.41
N GLN A 206 -9.38 -12.65 19.58
CA GLN A 206 -9.61 -13.39 20.82
C GLN A 206 -10.81 -12.83 21.60
#